data_AF-A0A4R2C5G4-F1
#
_entry.id   AF-A0A4R2C5G4-F1
#
_cell.length_a   1.000
_cell.length_b   1.000
_cell.length_c   1.000
_cell.angle_alpha   90.00
_cell.angle_beta   90.00
_cell.angle_gamma   90.00
#
_symmetry.space_group_name_H-M   'P 1'
#
loop_
_entity.id
_entity.type
_entity.pdbx_description
1 polymer ?
#
loop_
_entity_poly.entity_id
_entity_poly.type
_entity_poly.pdbx_seq_one_letter_code
_entity_poly.pdbx_strand_id
1 'polypeptide(L)'
;MTPESAQALQKLGFGCVIETGAGLAAGFSDDAYRAAGVEIAPSAASVWAGADVIVKVRPPEPSEVALLSPGKTLISFFYPAQNKELLEAAKATGSNVIAMDMVPRISRAQKMDALSSMANIAGYRAVIEAGGNFGRFFTGQVTAAGKVPPAKVLVIGAGVAGLAAIGTATSLGAITYAFDVRPEVAEQIESMGAEFVYLDFADGQGAGQQDGAATGGYAAPSSPEFREKQLAKFRELAPQIDIVITTALIPGREAPKLWLEDMVALMKPGSVVVDLAAERGGNCDLTVPDQKVVSPNGVTIVGYTDFPSRMAAQASTLYATNIRHMLSDLTPGKDGVLVHNMDDDVIRGATVTHRGDITYPPPPPKIQAIAAQKPKEKVKELTPEEKRAAEVAAFKAQTKSQGILLFVATALLLVVGAVAPASFMSHFVVFVLACFVGFQVIWNVSHSLHTPLMAVTNAVSGIVILGALLQVGSSHWLVVTLSALSVLVATINIVGGFLVTRRMLAMFQKS
;
A
#
# COMPACT_ATOMS: atom_id res chain seq x y z
N MET A 1 17.36 14.62 9.72
CA MET A 1 17.46 15.44 8.50
C MET A 1 18.39 14.71 7.52
N THR A 2 18.06 14.67 6.23
CA THR A 2 18.95 14.22 5.13
C THR A 2 19.32 15.42 4.24
N PRO A 3 20.37 15.34 3.39
CA PRO A 3 20.76 16.43 2.50
C PRO A 3 19.63 16.92 1.59
N GLU A 4 18.85 15.99 1.01
CA GLU A 4 17.68 16.32 0.19
C GLU A 4 16.59 17.04 1.00
N SER A 5 16.28 16.52 2.21
CA SER A 5 15.26 17.16 3.06
C SER A 5 15.68 18.56 3.49
N ALA A 6 16.99 18.82 3.68
CA ALA A 6 17.50 20.12 4.08
C ALA A 6 17.23 21.19 3.02
N GLN A 7 17.41 20.86 1.74
CA GLN A 7 17.05 21.76 0.64
C GLN A 7 15.55 22.11 0.65
N ALA A 8 14.70 21.15 1.03
CA ALA A 8 13.27 21.39 1.15
C ALA A 8 12.92 22.24 2.38
N LEU A 9 13.66 22.10 3.49
CA LEU A 9 13.52 22.94 4.69
C LEU A 9 13.99 24.38 4.44
N GLN A 10 15.08 24.58 3.70
CA GLN A 10 15.56 25.90 3.28
C GLN A 10 14.51 26.65 2.45
N LYS A 11 13.76 25.94 1.59
CA LYS A 11 12.62 26.51 0.84
C LYS A 11 11.43 26.93 1.72
N LEU A 12 11.38 26.47 2.97
CA LEU A 12 10.43 26.93 3.98
C LEU A 12 10.97 28.12 4.80
N GLY A 13 12.19 28.59 4.51
CA GLY A 13 12.84 29.73 5.17
C GLY A 13 13.79 29.36 6.32
N PHE A 14 14.05 28.08 6.57
CA PHE A 14 14.93 27.66 7.67
C PHE A 14 16.42 27.67 7.30
N GLY A 15 17.25 28.18 8.21
CA GLY A 15 18.66 27.80 8.28
C GLY A 15 18.79 26.36 8.77
N CYS A 16 19.64 25.57 8.12
CA CYS A 16 19.84 24.16 8.47
C CYS A 16 21.24 23.96 9.04
N VAL A 17 21.32 23.36 10.22
CA VAL A 17 22.59 22.99 10.89
C VAL A 17 22.54 21.50 11.26
N ILE A 18 23.69 20.83 11.17
CA ILE A 18 23.84 19.44 11.60
C ILE A 18 25.18 19.24 12.31
N GLU A 19 25.23 18.36 13.30
CA GLU A 19 26.47 17.95 13.94
C GLU A 19 27.36 17.16 12.96
N THR A 20 28.67 17.41 13.01
CA THR A 20 29.66 16.63 12.26
C THR A 20 29.52 15.13 12.50
N GLY A 21 29.51 14.35 11.43
CA GLY A 21 29.40 12.89 11.51
C GLY A 21 28.00 12.34 11.78
N ALA A 22 26.99 13.18 12.05
CA ALA A 22 25.65 12.71 12.43
C ALA A 22 24.96 11.83 11.36
N GLY A 23 25.29 12.01 10.08
CA GLY A 23 24.72 11.25 8.97
C GLY A 23 25.50 9.97 8.59
N LEU A 24 26.69 9.73 9.15
CA LEU A 24 27.61 8.71 8.64
C LEU A 24 27.03 7.29 8.71
N ALA A 25 26.38 6.94 9.82
CA ALA A 25 25.75 5.63 9.99
C ALA A 25 24.57 5.39 9.02
N ALA A 26 23.98 6.47 8.48
CA ALA A 26 22.92 6.43 7.47
C ALA A 26 23.46 6.60 6.03
N GLY A 27 24.79 6.70 5.85
CA GLY A 27 25.43 6.85 4.54
C GLY A 27 25.46 8.28 4.01
N PHE A 28 25.23 9.30 4.84
CA PHE A 28 25.30 10.71 4.46
C PHE A 28 26.55 11.37 5.05
N SER A 29 27.50 11.77 4.20
CA SER A 29 28.71 12.46 4.63
C SER A 29 28.47 13.95 4.93
N ASP A 30 29.34 14.55 5.75
CA ASP A 30 29.34 15.99 6.01
C ASP A 30 29.47 16.80 4.71
N ASP A 31 30.22 16.32 3.74
CA ASP A 31 30.36 16.98 2.43
C ASP A 31 29.04 17.00 1.64
N ALA A 32 28.23 15.94 1.75
CA ALA A 32 26.90 15.93 1.14
C ALA A 32 25.97 16.98 1.78
N TYR A 33 26.09 17.20 3.09
CA TYR A 33 25.38 18.26 3.79
C TYR A 33 25.89 19.66 3.39
N ARG A 34 27.21 19.87 3.32
CA ARG A 34 27.80 21.13 2.84
C ARG A 34 27.35 21.46 1.43
N ALA A 35 27.35 20.48 0.52
CA ALA A 35 26.87 20.65 -0.85
C ALA A 35 25.37 21.00 -0.92
N ALA A 36 24.58 20.59 0.07
CA ALA A 36 23.19 20.98 0.23
C ALA A 36 23.00 22.32 0.97
N GLY A 37 24.07 23.07 1.26
CA GLY A 37 24.01 24.35 1.95
C GLY A 37 23.69 24.25 3.45
N VAL A 38 23.98 23.10 4.07
CA VAL A 38 23.79 22.88 5.51
C VAL A 38 25.08 23.26 6.25
N GLU A 39 24.93 23.99 7.35
CA GLU A 39 26.04 24.30 8.26
C GLU A 39 26.45 23.06 9.07
N ILE A 40 27.75 22.78 9.14
CA ILE A 40 28.29 21.68 9.94
C ILE A 40 28.80 22.21 11.27
N ALA A 41 28.09 21.90 12.35
CA ALA A 41 28.48 22.24 13.70
C ALA A 41 29.53 21.24 14.24
N PRO A 42 30.54 21.70 15.00
CA PRO A 42 31.62 20.84 15.49
C PRO A 42 31.20 19.93 16.65
N SER A 43 30.05 20.19 17.28
CA SER A 43 29.54 19.39 18.40
C SER A 43 28.02 19.51 18.54
N ALA A 44 27.39 18.52 19.18
CA ALA A 44 25.99 18.60 19.60
C ALA A 44 25.68 19.88 20.39
N ALA A 45 26.54 20.29 21.32
CA ALA A 45 26.35 21.51 22.12
C ALA A 45 26.21 22.77 21.25
N SER A 46 27.00 22.85 20.16
CA SER A 46 26.91 23.95 19.19
C SER A 46 25.57 23.94 18.44
N VAL A 47 25.05 22.76 18.07
CA VAL A 47 23.70 22.62 17.45
C VAL A 47 22.63 23.10 18.42
N TRP A 48 22.67 22.62 19.67
CA TRP A 48 21.69 22.97 20.70
C TRP A 48 21.70 24.47 21.03
N ALA A 49 22.87 25.10 21.03
CA ALA A 49 23.00 26.54 21.26
C ALA A 49 22.46 27.38 20.09
N GLY A 50 22.77 27.00 18.85
CA GLY A 50 22.49 27.79 17.64
C GLY A 50 21.11 27.57 17.02
N ALA A 51 20.40 26.48 17.33
CA ALA A 51 19.13 26.15 16.68
C ALA A 51 17.90 26.47 17.55
N ASP A 52 16.90 27.11 16.95
CA ASP A 52 15.58 27.34 17.57
C ASP A 52 14.68 26.10 17.53
N VAL A 53 14.88 25.25 16.50
CA VAL A 53 14.14 24.01 16.29
C VAL A 53 15.11 22.83 16.32
N ILE A 54 14.93 21.95 17.30
CA ILE A 54 15.73 20.75 17.47
C ILE A 54 14.94 19.56 16.94
N VAL A 55 15.51 18.86 15.97
CA VAL A 55 14.91 17.65 15.39
C VAL A 55 15.75 16.44 15.78
N LYS A 56 15.14 15.47 16.44
CA LYS A 56 15.76 14.21 16.83
C LYS A 56 14.89 13.03 16.41
N VAL A 57 15.48 11.83 16.35
CA VAL A 57 14.72 10.60 16.11
C VAL A 57 14.11 10.11 17.41
N ARG A 58 14.95 9.71 18.38
CA ARG A 58 14.55 9.19 19.68
C ARG A 58 14.22 10.31 20.68
N PRO A 59 13.54 10.00 21.81
CA PRO A 59 13.33 10.95 22.90
C PRO A 59 14.65 11.60 23.34
N PRO A 60 14.62 12.85 23.79
CA PRO A 60 15.81 13.51 24.33
C PRO A 60 16.29 12.80 25.59
N GLU A 61 17.60 12.71 25.77
CA GLU A 61 18.18 12.25 27.02
C GLU A 61 17.96 13.29 28.14
N PRO A 62 17.95 12.91 29.42
CA PRO A 62 17.78 13.86 30.53
C PRO A 62 18.77 15.04 30.51
N SER A 63 20.01 14.80 30.08
CA SER A 63 21.04 15.81 29.88
C SER A 63 20.70 16.80 28.77
N GLU A 64 20.05 16.34 27.71
CA GLU A 64 19.62 17.16 26.57
C GLU A 64 18.37 17.98 26.90
N VAL A 65 17.50 17.47 27.77
CA VAL A 65 16.33 18.24 28.25
C VAL A 65 16.77 19.51 28.98
N ALA A 66 17.90 19.47 29.70
CA ALA A 66 18.45 20.65 30.36
C ALA A 66 18.93 21.75 29.39
N LEU A 67 19.11 21.42 28.10
CA LEU A 67 19.48 22.36 27.05
C LEU A 67 18.26 23.02 26.38
N LEU A 68 17.06 22.56 26.70
CA LEU A 68 15.82 23.20 26.26
C LEU A 68 15.62 24.51 27.02
N SER A 69 15.01 25.49 26.34
CA SER A 69 14.73 26.80 26.89
C SER A 69 13.39 27.32 26.37
N PRO A 70 12.84 28.38 27.00
CA PRO A 70 11.69 29.08 26.43
C PRO A 70 12.00 29.53 25.01
N GLY A 71 11.06 29.31 24.09
CA GLY A 71 11.20 29.64 22.66
C GLY A 71 11.73 28.50 21.78
N LYS A 72 12.46 27.51 22.34
CA LYS A 72 12.90 26.34 21.57
C LYS A 72 11.74 25.38 21.31
N THR A 73 11.78 24.73 20.14
CA THR A 73 10.85 23.67 19.76
C THR A 73 11.61 22.36 19.52
N LEU A 74 11.25 21.30 20.24
CA LEU A 74 11.76 19.96 20.02
C LEU A 74 10.75 19.13 19.21
N ILE A 75 11.23 18.47 18.16
CA ILE A 75 10.45 17.50 17.38
C ILE A 75 11.18 16.16 17.42
N SER A 76 10.55 15.15 18.02
CA SER A 76 11.11 13.79 18.13
C SER A 76 10.02 12.76 18.42
N PHE A 77 10.34 11.47 18.42
CA PHE A 77 9.53 10.53 19.21
C PHE A 77 9.67 10.86 20.69
N PHE A 78 8.58 10.81 21.45
CA PHE A 78 8.56 11.23 22.86
C PHE A 78 7.89 10.21 23.79
N TYR A 79 6.83 9.53 23.34
CA TYR A 79 6.09 8.53 24.11
C TYR A 79 5.60 9.06 25.48
N PRO A 80 4.78 10.13 25.51
CA PRO A 80 4.42 10.86 26.74
C PRO A 80 3.65 10.00 27.76
N ALA A 81 2.93 8.97 27.30
CA ALA A 81 2.21 8.05 28.17
C ALA A 81 3.17 7.20 29.03
N GLN A 82 4.33 6.84 28.48
CA GLN A 82 5.35 6.03 29.13
C GLN A 82 6.38 6.88 29.87
N ASN A 83 6.69 8.07 29.37
CA ASN A 83 7.77 8.93 29.87
C ASN A 83 7.23 10.15 30.65
N LYS A 84 6.50 9.92 31.75
CA LYS A 84 5.89 11.00 32.54
C LYS A 84 6.92 11.94 33.17
N GLU A 85 8.03 11.40 33.66
CA GLU A 85 9.11 12.19 34.27
C GLU A 85 9.79 13.09 33.24
N LEU A 86 10.03 12.57 32.03
CA LEU A 86 10.58 13.34 30.91
C LEU A 86 9.63 14.47 30.49
N LEU A 87 8.32 14.21 30.51
CA LEU A 87 7.29 15.19 30.18
C LEU A 87 7.27 16.37 31.17
N GLU A 88 7.35 16.08 32.47
CA GLU A 88 7.44 17.12 33.51
C GLU A 88 8.77 17.89 33.44
N ALA A 89 9.88 17.21 33.16
CA ALA A 89 11.16 17.86 32.94
C ALA A 89 11.14 18.81 31.74
N ALA A 90 10.55 18.37 30.61
CA ALA A 90 10.38 19.21 29.43
C ALA A 90 9.48 20.42 29.71
N LYS A 91 8.37 20.23 30.43
CA LYS A 91 7.49 21.32 30.88
C LYS A 91 8.24 22.38 31.67
N ALA A 92 9.08 21.98 32.62
CA ALA A 92 9.84 22.91 33.47
C ALA A 92 10.76 23.86 32.69
N THR A 93 11.18 23.48 31.47
CA THR A 93 12.04 24.30 30.60
C THR A 93 11.27 25.40 29.86
N GLY A 94 9.94 25.34 29.81
CA GLY A 94 9.11 26.27 29.04
C GLY A 94 9.16 26.06 27.51
N SER A 95 9.79 24.98 27.05
CA SER A 95 9.92 24.65 25.62
C SER A 95 8.63 24.06 25.02
N ASN A 96 8.54 24.12 23.69
CA ASN A 96 7.49 23.45 22.93
C ASN A 96 8.00 22.06 22.51
N VAL A 97 7.23 21.00 22.79
CA VAL A 97 7.61 19.64 22.38
C VAL A 97 6.50 19.05 21.51
N ILE A 98 6.88 18.65 20.31
CA ILE A 98 6.06 17.92 19.35
C ILE A 98 6.51 16.47 19.34
N ALA A 99 5.60 15.58 19.73
CA ALA A 99 5.79 14.14 19.74
C ALA A 99 5.30 13.54 18.42
N MET A 100 6.22 13.01 17.62
CA MET A 100 5.90 12.39 16.33
C MET A 100 5.09 11.09 16.46
N ASP A 101 5.13 10.43 17.62
CA ASP A 101 4.27 9.29 17.97
C ASP A 101 2.81 9.70 18.29
N MET A 102 2.57 11.00 18.54
CA MET A 102 1.24 11.55 18.86
C MET A 102 0.55 12.19 17.66
N VAL A 103 1.12 12.09 16.46
CA VAL A 103 0.46 12.55 15.22
C VAL A 103 -0.87 11.80 15.05
N PRO A 104 -2.02 12.52 14.96
CA PRO A 104 -3.32 11.87 14.85
C PRO A 104 -3.47 11.17 13.51
N ARG A 105 -4.11 9.99 13.53
CA ARG A 105 -4.36 9.16 12.33
C ARG A 105 -5.57 9.67 11.53
N ILE A 106 -5.45 10.87 10.98
CA ILE A 106 -6.43 11.48 10.06
C ILE A 106 -5.83 11.58 8.65
N SER A 107 -6.67 11.57 7.61
CA SER A 107 -6.23 11.50 6.21
C SER A 107 -5.21 12.59 5.84
N ARG A 108 -5.37 13.82 6.34
CA ARG A 108 -4.42 14.92 6.06
C ARG A 108 -3.04 14.72 6.68
N ALA A 109 -2.95 13.95 7.77
CA ALA A 109 -1.74 13.76 8.58
C ALA A 109 -0.97 12.49 8.20
N GLN A 110 -1.50 11.63 7.32
CA GLN A 110 -0.82 10.40 6.87
C GLN A 110 0.59 10.67 6.31
N LYS A 111 0.77 11.82 5.62
CA LYS A 111 2.07 12.27 5.07
C LYS A 111 3.15 12.56 6.12
N MET A 112 2.78 12.69 7.39
CA MET A 112 3.69 12.97 8.51
C MET A 112 3.65 11.90 9.60
N ASP A 113 2.95 10.77 9.36
CA ASP A 113 2.91 9.64 10.28
C ASP A 113 4.24 8.89 10.25
N ALA A 114 5.07 9.19 11.24
CA ALA A 114 6.37 8.56 11.42
C ALA A 114 6.26 7.09 11.85
N LEU A 115 5.23 6.71 12.62
CA LEU A 115 5.05 5.33 13.06
C LEU A 115 4.74 4.41 11.87
N SER A 116 3.86 4.85 10.97
CA SER A 116 3.55 4.10 9.75
C SER A 116 4.78 3.97 8.85
N SER A 117 5.60 5.01 8.73
CA SER A 117 6.84 4.97 7.95
C SER A 117 7.85 3.96 8.53
N MET A 118 8.07 3.98 9.84
CA MET A 118 9.00 3.05 10.50
C MET A 118 8.47 1.62 10.48
N ALA A 119 7.15 1.43 10.66
CA ALA A 119 6.51 0.12 10.60
C ALA A 119 6.64 -0.51 9.19
N ASN A 120 6.47 0.28 8.13
CA ASN A 120 6.64 -0.20 6.76
C ASN A 120 8.08 -0.70 6.51
N ILE A 121 9.09 0.06 6.95
CA ILE A 121 10.49 -0.36 6.86
C ILE A 121 10.73 -1.62 7.70
N ALA A 122 10.21 -1.68 8.93
CA ALA A 122 10.39 -2.82 9.81
C ALA A 122 9.81 -4.10 9.21
N GLY A 123 8.62 -4.04 8.60
CA GLY A 123 8.00 -5.17 7.91
C GLY A 123 8.80 -5.68 6.72
N TYR A 124 9.30 -4.77 5.87
CA TYR A 124 10.22 -5.14 4.79
C TYR A 124 11.51 -5.75 5.34
N ARG A 125 12.14 -5.10 6.32
CA ARG A 125 13.41 -5.55 6.91
C ARG A 125 13.26 -6.91 7.59
N ALA A 126 12.11 -7.19 8.22
CA ALA A 126 11.83 -8.49 8.83
C ALA A 126 11.95 -9.64 7.82
N VAL A 127 11.45 -9.45 6.60
CA VAL A 127 11.56 -10.47 5.54
C VAL A 127 13.01 -10.63 5.07
N ILE A 128 13.78 -9.54 4.99
CA ILE A 128 15.20 -9.60 4.64
C ILE A 128 16.01 -10.31 5.73
N GLU A 129 15.73 -10.04 7.02
CA GLU A 129 16.35 -10.76 8.13
C GLU A 129 15.94 -12.24 8.14
N ALA A 130 14.68 -12.54 7.82
CA ALA A 130 14.25 -13.92 7.65
C ALA A 130 15.05 -14.62 6.54
N GLY A 131 15.19 -13.99 5.37
CA GLY A 131 15.98 -14.50 4.25
C GLY A 131 17.46 -14.66 4.58
N GLY A 132 18.05 -13.74 5.34
CA GLY A 132 19.44 -13.84 5.79
C GLY A 132 19.72 -14.97 6.78
N ASN A 133 18.68 -15.49 7.44
CA ASN A 133 18.79 -16.58 8.41
C ASN A 133 18.15 -17.90 7.92
N PHE A 134 17.45 -17.90 6.78
CA PHE A 134 16.77 -19.07 6.24
C PHE A 134 17.63 -19.77 5.18
N GLY A 135 17.93 -21.05 5.39
CA GLY A 135 18.87 -21.82 4.56
C GLY A 135 18.33 -22.33 3.22
N ARG A 136 17.12 -21.93 2.80
CA ARG A 136 16.45 -22.39 1.57
C ARG A 136 15.92 -21.21 0.75
N PHE A 137 15.59 -21.44 -0.52
CA PHE A 137 14.98 -20.42 -1.37
C PHE A 137 13.56 -20.06 -0.93
N PHE A 138 13.22 -18.77 -1.04
CA PHE A 138 11.85 -18.28 -0.93
C PHE A 138 11.03 -18.72 -2.15
N THR A 139 11.56 -18.48 -3.35
CA THR A 139 10.91 -18.82 -4.61
C THR A 139 11.00 -20.31 -4.91
N GLY A 140 9.89 -20.92 -5.28
CA GLY A 140 9.87 -22.28 -5.83
C GLY A 140 10.48 -22.31 -7.23
N GLN A 141 11.30 -23.33 -7.52
CA GLN A 141 11.99 -23.45 -8.80
C GLN A 141 11.96 -24.89 -9.31
N VAL A 142 11.88 -25.07 -10.63
CA VAL A 142 12.09 -26.36 -11.29
C VAL A 142 13.45 -26.31 -11.97
N THR A 143 14.34 -27.20 -11.57
CA THR A 143 15.72 -27.26 -12.08
C THR A 143 16.00 -28.66 -12.65
N ALA A 144 17.13 -28.82 -13.34
CA ALA A 144 17.60 -30.14 -13.79
C ALA A 144 17.81 -31.12 -12.63
N ALA A 145 18.11 -30.62 -11.43
CA ALA A 145 18.32 -31.42 -10.21
C ALA A 145 17.01 -31.73 -9.46
N GLY A 146 15.85 -31.27 -9.97
CA GLY A 146 14.54 -31.50 -9.37
C GLY A 146 13.77 -30.22 -9.04
N LYS A 147 12.59 -30.42 -8.44
CA LYS A 147 11.67 -29.35 -8.03
C LYS A 147 11.95 -28.93 -6.58
N VAL A 148 12.25 -27.65 -6.38
CA VAL A 148 12.38 -27.03 -5.06
C VAL A 148 11.07 -26.31 -4.73
N PRO A 149 10.36 -26.67 -3.65
CA PRO A 149 9.13 -25.99 -3.25
C PRO A 149 9.44 -24.58 -2.71
N PRO A 150 8.53 -23.60 -2.92
CA PRO A 150 8.64 -22.28 -2.30
C PRO A 150 8.59 -22.37 -0.77
N ALA A 151 9.15 -21.36 -0.11
CA ALA A 151 9.02 -21.20 1.34
C ALA A 151 7.56 -20.87 1.69
N LYS A 152 7.10 -21.35 2.85
CA LYS A 152 5.83 -20.95 3.45
C LYS A 152 6.07 -19.93 4.56
N VAL A 153 5.51 -18.73 4.41
CA VAL A 153 5.64 -17.61 5.36
C VAL A 153 4.30 -17.36 6.03
N LEU A 154 4.26 -17.28 7.36
CA LEU A 154 3.07 -16.85 8.12
C LEU A 154 3.33 -15.48 8.76
N VAL A 155 2.47 -14.52 8.46
CA VAL A 155 2.49 -13.18 9.08
C VAL A 155 1.36 -13.05 10.10
N ILE A 156 1.70 -12.79 11.37
CA ILE A 156 0.73 -12.65 12.46
C ILE A 156 0.57 -11.16 12.81
N GLY A 157 -0.55 -10.59 12.39
CA GLY A 157 -0.87 -9.17 12.40
C GLY A 157 -0.71 -8.56 11.01
N ALA A 158 -1.73 -7.86 10.52
CA ALA A 158 -1.75 -7.16 9.24
C ALA A 158 -1.99 -5.65 9.43
N GLY A 159 -1.25 -5.07 10.37
CA GLY A 159 -1.00 -3.63 10.40
C GLY A 159 -0.03 -3.20 9.29
N VAL A 160 0.49 -1.97 9.36
CA VAL A 160 1.41 -1.44 8.34
C VAL A 160 2.67 -2.31 8.17
N ALA A 161 3.26 -2.79 9.28
CA ALA A 161 4.42 -3.69 9.24
C ALA A 161 4.06 -5.06 8.66
N GLY A 162 2.93 -5.64 9.08
CA GLY A 162 2.45 -6.92 8.58
C GLY A 162 2.19 -6.89 7.08
N LEU A 163 1.49 -5.87 6.58
CA LEU A 163 1.23 -5.69 5.15
C LEU A 163 2.53 -5.51 4.35
N ALA A 164 3.50 -4.76 4.88
CA ALA A 164 4.82 -4.63 4.25
C ALA A 164 5.56 -5.98 4.19
N ALA A 165 5.49 -6.78 5.25
CA ALA A 165 6.05 -8.13 5.28
C ALA A 165 5.35 -9.06 4.28
N ILE A 166 4.02 -9.01 4.19
CA ILE A 166 3.22 -9.78 3.22
C ILE A 166 3.62 -9.45 1.79
N GLY A 167 3.67 -8.16 1.45
CA GLY A 167 4.05 -7.72 0.11
C GLY A 167 5.47 -8.15 -0.25
N THR A 168 6.41 -8.03 0.70
CA THR A 168 7.80 -8.40 0.48
C THR A 168 7.95 -9.92 0.31
N ALA A 169 7.37 -10.73 1.20
CA ALA A 169 7.42 -12.20 1.14
C ALA A 169 6.80 -12.74 -0.16
N THR A 170 5.64 -12.20 -0.54
CA THR A 170 4.94 -12.58 -1.79
C THR A 170 5.76 -12.18 -3.02
N SER A 171 6.39 -10.99 -3.01
CA SER A 171 7.27 -10.56 -4.11
C SER A 171 8.52 -11.44 -4.28
N LEU A 172 9.02 -12.04 -3.18
CA LEU A 172 10.10 -13.02 -3.21
C LEU A 172 9.64 -14.42 -3.64
N GLY A 173 8.36 -14.60 -3.96
CA GLY A 173 7.80 -15.86 -4.47
C GLY A 173 7.52 -16.91 -3.40
N ALA A 174 7.41 -16.51 -2.14
CA ALA A 174 6.96 -17.39 -1.06
C ALA A 174 5.43 -17.57 -1.11
N ILE A 175 4.95 -18.71 -0.61
CA ILE A 175 3.53 -18.90 -0.28
C ILE A 175 3.30 -18.18 1.05
N THR A 176 2.55 -17.08 1.02
CA THR A 176 2.34 -16.23 2.17
C THR A 176 0.95 -16.45 2.77
N TYR A 177 0.91 -16.75 4.05
CA TYR A 177 -0.28 -16.81 4.88
C TYR A 177 -0.28 -15.59 5.81
N ALA A 178 -1.44 -15.04 6.12
CA ALA A 178 -1.54 -13.98 7.12
C ALA A 178 -2.77 -14.12 8.00
N PHE A 179 -2.62 -13.72 9.24
CA PHE A 179 -3.70 -13.67 10.22
C PHE A 179 -3.79 -12.27 10.81
N ASP A 180 -5.00 -11.71 10.90
CA ASP A 180 -5.30 -10.54 11.72
C ASP A 180 -6.63 -10.80 12.45
N VAL A 181 -6.80 -10.18 13.61
CA VAL A 181 -8.07 -10.31 14.34
C VAL A 181 -9.18 -9.50 13.69
N ARG A 182 -8.84 -8.51 12.85
CA ARG A 182 -9.79 -7.67 12.13
C ARG A 182 -10.23 -8.36 10.84
N PRO A 183 -11.53 -8.65 10.64
CA PRO A 183 -12.00 -9.27 9.40
C PRO A 183 -11.87 -8.35 8.18
N GLU A 184 -11.93 -7.03 8.36
CA GLU A 184 -11.88 -6.05 7.27
C GLU A 184 -10.55 -5.99 6.51
N VAL A 185 -9.45 -6.49 7.11
CA VAL A 185 -8.15 -6.54 6.42
C VAL A 185 -7.96 -7.80 5.58
N ALA A 186 -8.86 -8.78 5.65
CA ALA A 186 -8.77 -10.01 4.88
C ALA A 186 -8.71 -9.73 3.36
N GLU A 187 -9.58 -8.85 2.86
CA GLU A 187 -9.56 -8.44 1.45
C GLU A 187 -8.24 -7.75 1.05
N GLN A 188 -7.67 -6.95 1.95
CA GLN A 188 -6.38 -6.31 1.69
C GLN A 188 -5.26 -7.34 1.59
N ILE A 189 -5.22 -8.32 2.50
CA ILE A 189 -4.27 -9.43 2.50
C ILE A 189 -4.37 -10.26 1.22
N GLU A 190 -5.58 -10.64 0.84
CA GLU A 190 -5.84 -11.41 -0.38
C GLU A 190 -5.46 -10.64 -1.65
N SER A 191 -5.75 -9.33 -1.70
CA SER A 191 -5.36 -8.48 -2.83
C SER A 191 -3.85 -8.38 -3.04
N MET A 192 -3.06 -8.63 -1.97
CA MET A 192 -1.60 -8.67 -2.02
C MET A 192 -1.04 -10.06 -2.38
N GLY A 193 -1.91 -11.06 -2.59
CA GLY A 193 -1.53 -12.41 -2.97
C GLY A 193 -1.22 -13.36 -1.81
N ALA A 194 -1.62 -13.02 -0.58
CA ALA A 194 -1.51 -13.89 0.58
C ALA A 194 -2.85 -14.54 0.95
N GLU A 195 -2.79 -15.72 1.57
CA GLU A 195 -3.95 -16.46 2.05
C GLU A 195 -4.33 -15.99 3.47
N PHE A 196 -5.57 -15.53 3.66
CA PHE A 196 -6.05 -15.18 4.99
C PHE A 196 -6.36 -16.44 5.80
N VAL A 197 -5.77 -16.54 7.00
CA VAL A 197 -6.01 -17.65 7.91
C VAL A 197 -7.29 -17.38 8.69
N TYR A 198 -8.37 -18.07 8.33
CA TYR A 198 -9.64 -18.00 9.06
C TYR A 198 -9.61 -18.85 10.34
N LEU A 199 -10.35 -18.41 11.36
CA LEU A 199 -10.66 -19.21 12.55
C LEU A 199 -12.07 -19.76 12.40
N ASP A 200 -12.21 -21.07 12.50
CA ASP A 200 -13.51 -21.74 12.48
C ASP A 200 -14.23 -21.52 13.82
N PHE A 201 -15.22 -20.63 13.83
CA PHE A 201 -16.17 -20.53 14.93
C PHE A 201 -17.38 -21.40 14.59
N ALA A 202 -17.63 -22.43 15.40
CA ALA A 202 -18.93 -23.08 15.39
C ALA A 202 -20.01 -22.02 15.66
N ASP A 203 -21.04 -21.99 14.81
CA ASP A 203 -22.29 -21.24 14.98
C ASP A 203 -22.31 -19.75 14.62
N GLY A 204 -21.79 -19.30 13.48
CA GLY A 204 -22.25 -18.04 12.83
C GLY A 204 -22.14 -16.74 13.65
N GLN A 205 -21.59 -16.81 14.85
CA GLN A 205 -21.18 -15.72 15.71
C GLN A 205 -19.84 -15.28 15.16
N GLY A 206 -19.89 -14.55 14.04
CA GLY A 206 -18.76 -13.74 13.59
C GLY A 206 -18.26 -12.98 14.81
N ALA A 207 -16.94 -13.05 15.03
CA ALA A 207 -16.28 -12.51 16.20
C ALA A 207 -16.98 -11.21 16.65
N GLY A 208 -17.50 -11.20 17.88
CA GLY A 208 -18.16 -10.03 18.48
C GLY A 208 -17.16 -8.90 18.75
N GLN A 209 -16.42 -8.51 17.73
CA GLN A 209 -15.37 -7.51 17.74
C GLN A 209 -15.98 -6.17 17.34
N GLN A 210 -15.76 -5.19 18.21
CA GLN A 210 -16.01 -3.80 17.89
C GLN A 210 -15.18 -3.41 16.66
N ASP A 211 -15.84 -2.72 15.72
CA ASP A 211 -15.24 -2.12 14.53
C ASP A 211 -13.97 -1.34 14.90
N GLY A 212 -12.81 -1.76 14.36
CA GLY A 212 -11.52 -1.12 14.61
C GLY A 212 -11.48 0.35 14.16
N ALA A 213 -12.47 0.81 13.40
CA ALA A 213 -12.67 2.22 13.09
C ALA A 213 -12.85 3.09 14.35
N ALA A 214 -13.50 2.58 15.40
CA ALA A 214 -13.75 3.34 16.63
C ALA A 214 -12.48 3.59 17.46
N THR A 215 -11.42 2.79 17.27
CA THR A 215 -10.15 2.85 18.01
C THR A 215 -8.99 3.41 17.16
N GLY A 216 -9.27 4.06 16.02
CA GLY A 216 -8.22 4.59 15.13
C GLY A 216 -7.40 3.49 14.42
N GLY A 217 -8.05 2.35 14.14
CA GLY A 217 -7.49 1.22 13.40
C GLY A 217 -6.74 0.19 14.26
N TYR A 218 -6.77 0.30 15.60
CA TYR A 218 -6.13 -0.65 16.51
C TYR A 218 -7.06 -1.81 16.89
N ALA A 219 -6.53 -3.02 16.91
CA ALA A 219 -7.23 -4.21 17.37
C ALA A 219 -7.55 -4.14 18.88
N ALA A 220 -8.78 -4.50 19.26
CA ALA A 220 -9.16 -4.70 20.65
C ALA A 220 -8.61 -6.04 21.18
N PRO A 221 -8.37 -6.16 22.51
CA PRO A 221 -7.99 -7.45 23.11
C PRO A 221 -9.02 -8.54 22.84
N SER A 222 -8.57 -9.70 22.36
CA SER A 222 -9.44 -10.85 22.08
C SER A 222 -9.96 -11.51 23.35
N SER A 223 -11.14 -12.14 23.27
CA SER A 223 -11.68 -12.98 24.34
C SER A 223 -10.79 -14.22 24.57
N PRO A 224 -10.80 -14.84 25.77
CA PRO A 224 -10.03 -16.05 26.05
C PRO A 224 -10.32 -17.20 25.07
N GLU A 225 -11.59 -17.41 24.71
CA GLU A 225 -12.00 -18.44 23.75
C GLU A 225 -11.44 -18.17 22.34
N PHE A 226 -11.47 -16.91 21.90
CA PHE A 226 -10.87 -16.51 20.62
C PHE A 226 -9.36 -16.80 20.61
N ARG A 227 -8.68 -16.46 21.71
CA ARG A 227 -7.25 -16.73 21.86
C ARG A 227 -6.96 -18.24 21.82
N GLU A 228 -7.75 -19.07 22.47
CA GLU A 228 -7.56 -20.53 22.44
C GLU A 228 -7.71 -21.10 21.02
N LYS A 229 -8.76 -20.70 20.29
CA LYS A 229 -8.95 -21.10 18.88
C LYS A 229 -7.82 -20.59 17.99
N GLN A 230 -7.37 -19.35 18.21
CA GLN A 230 -6.23 -18.77 17.52
C GLN A 230 -4.96 -19.59 17.73
N LEU A 231 -4.63 -19.93 18.97
CA LEU A 231 -3.45 -20.74 19.29
C LEU A 231 -3.59 -22.17 18.76
N ALA A 232 -4.79 -22.76 18.79
CA ALA A 232 -5.03 -24.07 18.19
C ALA A 232 -4.75 -24.06 16.67
N LYS A 233 -5.21 -23.03 15.95
CA LYS A 233 -4.93 -22.89 14.52
C LYS A 233 -3.45 -22.69 14.23
N PHE A 234 -2.74 -21.89 15.03
CA PHE A 234 -1.31 -21.70 14.86
C PHE A 234 -0.50 -22.98 15.13
N ARG A 235 -0.91 -23.79 16.12
CA ARG A 235 -0.33 -25.13 16.34
C ARG A 235 -0.52 -26.07 15.16
N GLU A 236 -1.70 -26.06 14.54
CA GLU A 236 -1.99 -26.85 13.34
C GLU A 236 -1.07 -26.46 12.16
N LEU A 237 -0.79 -25.16 12.00
CA LEU A 237 0.03 -24.63 10.93
C LEU A 237 1.55 -24.79 11.17
N ALA A 238 2.00 -24.77 12.43
CA ALA A 238 3.42 -24.74 12.80
C ALA A 238 4.32 -25.77 12.08
N PRO A 239 3.93 -27.06 11.91
CA PRO A 239 4.75 -28.04 11.19
C PRO A 239 4.94 -27.75 9.70
N GLN A 240 4.07 -26.93 9.11
CA GLN A 240 4.05 -26.66 7.67
C GLN A 240 4.82 -25.38 7.33
N ILE A 241 4.82 -24.40 8.23
CA ILE A 241 5.40 -23.07 8.03
C ILE A 241 6.92 -23.10 8.18
N ASP A 242 7.62 -22.45 7.23
CA ASP A 242 9.08 -22.33 7.27
C ASP A 242 9.52 -21.03 7.95
N ILE A 243 8.73 -19.95 7.81
CA ILE A 243 9.05 -18.63 8.37
C ILE A 243 7.82 -18.01 9.04
N VAL A 244 7.97 -17.48 10.25
CA VAL A 244 6.92 -16.75 10.98
C VAL A 244 7.38 -15.32 11.25
N ILE A 245 6.54 -14.34 10.92
CA ILE A 245 6.77 -12.92 11.23
C ILE A 245 5.63 -12.43 12.13
N THR A 246 5.94 -12.04 13.36
CA THR A 246 4.95 -11.59 14.32
C THR A 246 5.01 -10.08 14.51
N THR A 247 3.86 -9.41 14.40
CA THR A 247 3.75 -7.94 14.45
C THR A 247 2.61 -7.47 15.37
N ALA A 248 2.09 -8.34 16.22
CA ALA A 248 0.95 -8.05 17.07
C ALA A 248 1.36 -7.19 18.26
N LEU A 249 0.99 -5.92 18.22
CA LEU A 249 1.30 -4.94 19.26
C LEU A 249 0.08 -4.10 19.61
N ILE A 250 -0.24 -4.02 20.90
CA ILE A 250 -1.30 -3.14 21.41
C ILE A 250 -0.62 -1.99 22.17
N PRO A 251 -0.87 -0.71 21.80
CA PRO A 251 -0.27 0.43 22.47
C PRO A 251 -0.49 0.39 23.99
N GLY A 252 0.59 0.60 24.75
CA GLY A 252 0.56 0.65 26.22
C GLY A 252 0.39 -0.70 26.93
N ARG A 253 0.42 -1.83 26.21
CA ARG A 253 0.38 -3.18 26.78
C ARG A 253 1.57 -4.02 26.34
N GLU A 254 1.82 -5.09 27.06
CA GLU A 254 2.76 -6.14 26.63
C GLU A 254 2.26 -6.83 25.36
N ALA A 255 3.20 -7.33 24.57
CA ALA A 255 2.89 -8.10 23.37
C ALA A 255 2.20 -9.42 23.76
N PRO A 256 1.08 -9.79 23.11
CA PRO A 256 0.45 -11.07 23.39
C PRO A 256 1.35 -12.22 22.92
N LYS A 257 1.46 -13.28 23.73
CA LYS A 257 2.13 -14.52 23.33
C LYS A 257 1.27 -15.30 22.34
N LEU A 258 1.71 -15.34 21.09
CA LEU A 258 1.00 -15.92 19.95
C LEU A 258 1.78 -17.06 19.28
N TRP A 259 3.10 -17.09 19.43
CA TRP A 259 3.95 -18.17 18.91
C TRP A 259 4.69 -18.84 20.07
N LEU A 260 4.06 -19.87 20.63
CA LEU A 260 4.51 -20.47 21.88
C LEU A 260 5.70 -21.42 21.68
N GLU A 261 6.39 -21.76 22.75
CA GLU A 261 7.56 -22.66 22.71
C GLU A 261 7.25 -24.02 22.07
N ASP A 262 6.06 -24.58 22.35
CA ASP A 262 5.60 -25.84 21.74
C ASP A 262 5.41 -25.72 20.23
N MET A 263 4.94 -24.57 19.75
CA MET A 263 4.82 -24.29 18.31
C MET A 263 6.19 -24.18 17.65
N VAL A 264 7.16 -23.54 18.31
CA VAL A 264 8.55 -23.48 17.81
C VAL A 264 9.12 -24.90 17.70
N ALA A 265 8.90 -25.75 18.71
CA ALA A 265 9.36 -27.14 18.72
C ALA A 265 8.75 -27.99 17.57
N LEU A 266 7.53 -27.66 17.14
CA LEU A 266 6.85 -28.32 16.02
C LEU A 266 7.34 -27.85 14.64
N MET A 267 8.05 -26.72 14.54
CA MET A 267 8.60 -26.23 13.28
C MET A 267 9.74 -27.12 12.77
N LYS A 268 9.99 -27.05 11.47
CA LYS A 268 11.12 -27.75 10.83
C LYS A 268 12.45 -27.15 11.29
N PRO A 269 13.51 -27.95 11.44
CA PRO A 269 14.86 -27.44 11.64
C PRO A 269 15.27 -26.48 10.52
N GLY A 270 15.89 -25.37 10.86
CA GLY A 270 16.26 -24.30 9.93
C GLY A 270 15.14 -23.30 9.62
N SER A 271 13.92 -23.48 10.17
CA SER A 271 12.89 -22.46 10.13
C SER A 271 13.31 -21.17 10.87
N VAL A 272 12.64 -20.06 10.57
CA VAL A 272 12.95 -18.75 11.16
C VAL A 272 11.71 -18.09 11.74
N VAL A 273 11.84 -17.53 12.95
CA VAL A 273 10.83 -16.66 13.57
C VAL A 273 11.43 -15.26 13.69
N VAL A 274 10.73 -14.24 13.18
CA VAL A 274 11.12 -12.84 13.32
C VAL A 274 10.05 -12.11 14.13
N ASP A 275 10.44 -11.61 15.29
CA ASP A 275 9.51 -11.01 16.25
C ASP A 275 9.67 -9.48 16.28
N LEU A 276 8.78 -8.78 15.57
CA LEU A 276 8.77 -7.31 15.55
C LEU A 276 8.26 -6.70 16.87
N ALA A 277 7.69 -7.51 17.76
CA ALA A 277 7.17 -7.05 19.05
C ALA A 277 8.16 -7.26 20.21
N ALA A 278 9.43 -7.60 19.92
CA ALA A 278 10.47 -7.90 20.91
C ALA A 278 10.65 -6.79 21.97
N GLU A 279 10.52 -5.51 21.59
CA GLU A 279 10.60 -4.35 22.51
C GLU A 279 9.55 -4.38 23.63
N ARG A 280 8.43 -5.09 23.44
CA ARG A 280 7.31 -5.17 24.39
C ARG A 280 7.10 -6.59 24.91
N GLY A 281 8.19 -7.37 24.98
CA GLY A 281 8.19 -8.74 25.49
C GLY A 281 8.08 -9.82 24.41
N GLY A 282 7.82 -9.46 23.15
CA GLY A 282 7.77 -10.39 22.02
C GLY A 282 6.50 -11.23 21.95
N ASN A 283 6.03 -11.51 20.74
CA ASN A 283 4.93 -12.45 20.50
C ASN A 283 5.36 -13.92 20.60
N CYS A 284 6.67 -14.21 20.46
CA CYS A 284 7.21 -15.56 20.62
C CYS A 284 7.76 -15.77 22.04
N ASP A 285 7.58 -16.97 22.60
CA ASP A 285 8.06 -17.29 23.97
C ASP A 285 9.59 -17.32 24.06
N LEU A 286 10.26 -17.76 22.98
CA LEU A 286 11.72 -17.86 22.93
C LEU A 286 12.41 -16.56 22.49
N THR A 287 11.67 -15.47 22.29
CA THR A 287 12.24 -14.19 21.90
C THR A 287 13.09 -13.61 23.04
N VAL A 288 14.35 -13.32 22.73
CA VAL A 288 15.24 -12.53 23.59
C VAL A 288 15.47 -11.19 22.90
N PRO A 289 15.06 -10.06 23.50
CA PRO A 289 15.26 -8.74 22.90
C PRO A 289 16.72 -8.47 22.52
N ASP A 290 16.92 -7.86 21.36
CA ASP A 290 18.21 -7.51 20.76
C ASP A 290 19.11 -8.69 20.37
N GLN A 291 18.59 -9.91 20.45
CA GLN A 291 19.35 -11.11 20.18
C GLN A 291 18.76 -11.94 19.05
N LYS A 292 19.66 -12.72 18.44
CA LYS A 292 19.31 -13.84 17.59
C LYS A 292 19.67 -15.12 18.34
N VAL A 293 18.68 -15.94 18.64
CA VAL A 293 18.85 -17.20 19.35
C VAL A 293 18.46 -18.38 18.46
N VAL A 294 18.99 -19.56 18.76
CA VAL A 294 18.62 -20.80 18.07
C VAL A 294 18.00 -21.73 19.10
N SER A 295 16.78 -22.20 18.84
CA SER A 295 16.08 -23.13 19.72
C SER A 295 16.74 -24.53 19.70
N PRO A 296 16.43 -25.40 20.69
CA PRO A 296 16.94 -26.77 20.72
C PRO A 296 16.63 -27.60 19.47
N ASN A 297 15.51 -27.34 18.77
CA ASN A 297 15.13 -28.02 17.52
C ASN A 297 15.70 -27.35 16.26
N GLY A 298 16.57 -26.35 16.39
CA GLY A 298 17.27 -25.71 15.27
C GLY A 298 16.49 -24.62 14.54
N VAL A 299 15.47 -24.02 15.18
CA VAL A 299 14.76 -22.84 14.66
C VAL A 299 15.50 -21.59 15.07
N THR A 300 15.68 -20.65 14.16
CA THR A 300 16.30 -19.34 14.48
C THR A 300 15.24 -18.34 14.89
N ILE A 301 15.38 -17.69 16.04
CA ILE A 301 14.48 -16.66 16.53
C ILE A 301 15.24 -15.32 16.53
N VAL A 302 14.72 -14.35 15.79
CA VAL A 302 15.28 -13.01 15.63
C VAL A 302 14.42 -12.01 16.39
N GLY A 303 14.97 -11.47 17.49
CA GLY A 303 14.30 -10.53 18.40
C GLY A 303 14.90 -9.13 18.41
N TYR A 304 15.41 -8.63 17.29
CA TYR A 304 16.00 -7.28 17.21
C TYR A 304 14.95 -6.20 17.52
N THR A 305 15.36 -5.12 18.19
CA THR A 305 14.47 -3.97 18.46
C THR A 305 14.67 -2.82 17.47
N ASP A 306 15.73 -2.88 16.67
CA ASP A 306 16.22 -1.76 15.86
C ASP A 306 16.01 -1.96 14.35
N PHE A 307 14.96 -2.68 13.92
CA PHE A 307 14.72 -3.01 12.51
C PHE A 307 14.83 -1.80 11.55
N PRO A 308 14.22 -0.62 11.83
CA PRO A 308 14.42 0.55 10.96
C PRO A 308 15.87 1.04 10.87
N SER A 309 16.65 0.90 11.95
CA SER A 309 18.07 1.30 12.00
C SER A 309 18.93 0.47 11.05
N ARG A 310 18.57 -0.78 10.81
CA ARG A 310 19.24 -1.68 9.85
C ARG A 310 19.00 -1.29 8.39
N MET A 311 18.15 -0.29 8.15
CA MET A 311 17.97 0.40 6.87
C MET A 311 18.06 1.92 7.07
N ALA A 312 19.07 2.36 7.81
CA ALA A 312 19.24 3.74 8.29
C ALA A 312 19.09 4.81 7.20
N ALA A 313 19.60 4.59 5.98
CA ALA A 313 19.45 5.52 4.86
C ALA A 313 17.98 5.75 4.49
N GLN A 314 17.22 4.67 4.31
CA GLN A 314 15.78 4.74 3.98
C GLN A 314 14.96 5.29 5.15
N ALA A 315 15.25 4.82 6.38
CA ALA A 315 14.59 5.29 7.59
C ALA A 315 14.79 6.80 7.81
N SER A 316 16.02 7.27 7.64
CA SER A 316 16.38 8.68 7.78
C SER A 316 15.69 9.54 6.71
N THR A 317 15.58 9.05 5.47
CA THR A 317 14.91 9.74 4.37
C THR A 317 13.40 9.87 4.60
N LEU A 318 12.72 8.78 4.96
CA LEU A 318 11.29 8.82 5.25
C LEU A 318 10.98 9.64 6.51
N TYR A 319 11.75 9.46 7.58
CA TYR A 319 11.56 10.23 8.81
C TYR A 319 11.80 11.73 8.58
N ALA A 320 12.86 12.11 7.87
CA ALA A 320 13.10 13.51 7.52
C ALA A 320 11.97 14.10 6.65
N THR A 321 11.36 13.30 5.78
CA THR A 321 10.19 13.70 4.99
C THR A 321 8.96 13.95 5.88
N ASN A 322 8.72 13.09 6.87
CA ASN A 322 7.64 13.29 7.85
C ASN A 322 7.84 14.58 8.65
N ILE A 323 9.07 14.82 9.13
CA ILE A 323 9.43 16.05 9.84
C ILE A 323 9.24 17.28 8.95
N ARG A 324 9.66 17.21 7.68
CA ARG A 324 9.45 18.30 6.71
C ARG A 324 7.96 18.62 6.56
N HIS A 325 7.10 17.60 6.51
CA HIS A 325 5.66 17.82 6.43
C HIS A 325 5.09 18.46 7.70
N MET A 326 5.57 18.07 8.87
CA MET A 326 5.21 18.73 10.13
C MET A 326 5.67 20.20 10.14
N LEU A 327 6.92 20.47 9.75
CA LEU A 327 7.47 21.84 9.67
C LEU A 327 6.76 22.69 8.63
N SER A 328 6.32 22.11 7.51
CA SER A 328 5.52 22.83 6.52
C SER A 328 4.16 23.25 7.08
N ASP A 329 3.52 22.43 7.91
CA ASP A 329 2.25 22.76 8.56
C ASP A 329 2.47 23.80 9.69
N LEU A 330 3.62 23.77 10.37
CA LEU A 330 4.03 24.77 11.37
C LEU A 330 4.50 26.10 10.76
N THR A 331 4.86 26.16 9.48
CA THR A 331 5.38 27.36 8.82
C THR A 331 4.56 27.70 7.57
N PRO A 332 3.29 28.11 7.74
CA PRO A 332 2.40 28.41 6.61
C PRO A 332 2.90 29.58 5.75
N GLY A 333 3.64 30.53 6.34
CA GLY A 333 4.23 31.68 5.66
C GLY A 333 5.48 31.37 4.82
N LYS A 334 6.10 30.19 5.01
CA LYS A 334 7.38 29.80 4.36
C LYS A 334 8.51 30.82 4.57
N ASP A 335 8.50 31.48 5.72
CA ASP A 335 9.42 32.53 6.14
C ASP A 335 10.38 32.07 7.26
N GLY A 336 10.39 30.78 7.58
CA GLY A 336 11.17 30.20 8.66
C GLY A 336 10.60 30.46 10.06
N VAL A 337 9.45 31.13 10.18
CA VAL A 337 8.84 31.44 11.48
C VAL A 337 7.80 30.38 11.85
N LEU A 338 7.97 29.76 13.01
CA LEU A 338 7.01 28.77 13.52
C LEU A 338 5.72 29.43 14.03
N VAL A 339 4.60 28.93 13.55
CA VAL A 339 3.25 29.24 14.00
C VAL A 339 2.64 27.99 14.63
N HIS A 340 2.70 27.90 15.96
CA HIS A 340 2.03 26.85 16.72
C HIS A 340 0.52 27.13 16.81
N ASN A 341 -0.22 26.78 15.75
CA ASN A 341 -1.67 26.89 15.75
C ASN A 341 -2.30 25.76 16.58
N MET A 342 -2.62 26.03 17.84
CA MET A 342 -3.24 25.06 18.75
C MET A 342 -4.72 24.76 18.44
N ASP A 343 -5.33 25.45 17.46
CA ASP A 343 -6.66 25.13 16.95
C ASP A 343 -6.64 24.04 15.85
N ASP A 344 -5.47 23.79 15.27
CA ASP A 344 -5.26 22.75 14.27
C ASP A 344 -5.15 21.37 14.95
N ASP A 345 -6.00 20.42 14.54
CA ASP A 345 -6.09 19.09 15.16
C ASP A 345 -4.76 18.30 15.12
N VAL A 346 -3.91 18.49 14.10
CA VAL A 346 -2.64 17.77 13.96
C VAL A 346 -1.59 18.37 14.86
N ILE A 347 -1.43 19.69 14.82
CA ILE A 347 -0.46 20.40 15.67
C ILE A 347 -0.86 20.21 17.14
N ARG A 348 -2.14 20.40 17.47
CA ARG A 348 -2.66 20.17 18.82
C ARG A 348 -2.51 18.72 19.27
N GLY A 349 -2.77 17.76 18.38
CA GLY A 349 -2.64 16.33 18.66
C GLY A 349 -1.21 15.92 19.00
N ALA A 350 -0.24 16.43 18.23
CA ALA A 350 1.17 16.08 18.37
C ALA A 350 1.91 16.90 19.46
N THR A 351 1.43 18.10 19.81
CA THR A 351 2.09 18.95 20.82
C THR A 351 1.80 18.43 22.24
N VAL A 352 2.85 18.00 22.95
CA VAL A 352 2.76 17.43 24.31
C VAL A 352 3.12 18.43 25.41
N THR A 353 3.97 19.41 25.10
CA THR A 353 4.20 20.59 25.94
C THR A 353 4.16 21.85 25.09
N HIS A 354 3.59 22.91 25.64
CA HIS A 354 3.54 24.22 24.98
C HIS A 354 3.69 25.33 26.02
N ARG A 355 4.72 26.18 25.86
CA ARG A 355 4.96 27.37 26.70
C ARG A 355 4.90 27.12 28.22
N GLY A 356 5.42 25.98 28.69
CA GLY A 356 5.46 25.64 30.11
C GLY A 356 4.24 24.87 30.64
N ASP A 357 3.27 24.57 29.77
CA ASP A 357 2.12 23.73 30.09
C ASP A 357 2.22 22.36 29.41
N ILE A 358 1.73 21.31 30.10
CA ILE A 358 1.53 19.99 29.50
C ILE A 358 0.18 20.00 28.78
N THR A 359 0.21 19.74 27.48
CA THR A 359 -0.97 19.69 26.61
C THR A 359 -1.41 18.27 26.29
N TYR A 360 -0.70 17.27 26.81
CA TYR A 360 -1.08 15.86 26.78
C TYR A 360 -2.05 15.51 27.94
N PRO A 361 -3.08 14.67 27.74
CA PRO A 361 -3.51 14.08 26.47
C PRO A 361 -4.27 15.08 25.57
N PRO A 362 -4.20 14.92 24.24
CA PRO A 362 -4.93 15.78 23.33
C PRO A 362 -6.45 15.50 23.38
N PRO A 363 -7.30 16.51 23.13
CA PRO A 363 -8.72 16.29 22.93
C PRO A 363 -8.96 15.44 21.67
N PRO A 364 -10.11 14.76 21.55
CA PRO A 364 -10.49 14.08 20.31
C PRO A 364 -10.48 15.06 19.11
N PRO A 365 -9.96 14.67 17.94
CA PRO A 365 -9.94 15.52 16.76
C PRO A 365 -11.34 15.98 16.35
N LYS A 366 -11.48 17.22 15.86
CA LYS A 366 -12.76 17.77 15.39
C LYS A 366 -13.28 17.02 14.16
N ILE A 367 -12.38 16.57 13.30
CA ILE A 367 -12.69 15.71 12.15
C ILE A 367 -12.31 14.28 12.51
N GLN A 368 -13.31 13.43 12.80
CA GLN A 368 -13.08 12.02 13.07
C GLN A 368 -12.46 11.32 11.86
N ALA A 369 -11.55 10.37 12.12
CA ALA A 369 -10.86 9.61 11.08
C ALA A 369 -11.86 9.03 10.08
N ILE A 370 -11.60 9.23 8.79
CA ILE A 370 -12.31 8.51 7.73
C ILE A 370 -11.93 7.05 7.92
N ALA A 371 -12.79 6.27 8.57
CA ALA A 371 -12.73 4.82 8.53
C ALA A 371 -12.54 4.42 7.06
N ALA A 372 -11.63 3.48 6.79
CA ALA A 372 -11.50 2.90 5.47
C ALA A 372 -12.91 2.62 4.95
N GLN A 373 -13.27 3.21 3.80
CA GLN A 373 -14.62 3.11 3.25
C GLN A 373 -15.04 1.65 3.32
N LYS A 374 -16.18 1.38 4.00
CA LYS A 374 -16.78 0.05 4.00
C LYS A 374 -16.75 -0.48 2.57
N PRO A 375 -16.09 -1.62 2.30
CA PRO A 375 -16.19 -2.26 1.01
C PRO A 375 -17.67 -2.37 0.66
N LYS A 376 -18.05 -1.91 -0.53
CA LYS A 376 -19.41 -2.19 -1.05
C LYS A 376 -19.66 -3.68 -0.85
N GLU A 377 -20.77 -4.03 -0.21
CA GLU A 377 -21.16 -5.42 0.02
C GLU A 377 -20.87 -6.24 -1.24
N LYS A 378 -19.89 -7.15 -1.14
CA LYS A 378 -19.68 -8.15 -2.17
C LYS A 378 -20.97 -8.95 -2.28
N VAL A 379 -21.47 -9.07 -3.50
CA VAL A 379 -22.56 -9.99 -3.81
C VAL A 379 -22.13 -11.36 -3.32
N LYS A 380 -22.85 -11.87 -2.31
CA LYS A 380 -22.63 -13.13 -1.62
C LYS A 380 -22.17 -14.22 -2.61
N GLU A 381 -20.99 -14.80 -2.40
CA GLU A 381 -20.57 -15.94 -3.19
C GLU A 381 -21.51 -17.11 -2.90
N LEU A 382 -22.36 -17.42 -3.87
CA LEU A 382 -23.32 -18.51 -3.81
C LEU A 382 -22.58 -19.84 -3.60
N THR A 383 -23.14 -20.69 -2.74
CA THR A 383 -22.66 -22.07 -2.53
C THR A 383 -22.67 -22.87 -3.85
N PRO A 384 -21.94 -23.99 -3.99
CA PRO A 384 -21.93 -24.80 -5.22
C PRO A 384 -23.33 -25.25 -5.68
N GLU A 385 -24.26 -25.45 -4.75
CA GLU A 385 -25.66 -25.81 -5.03
C GLU A 385 -26.46 -24.61 -5.54
N GLU A 386 -26.26 -23.44 -4.93
CA GLU A 386 -26.86 -22.18 -5.39
C GLU A 386 -26.28 -21.71 -6.73
N LYS A 387 -24.99 -21.96 -7.01
CA LYS A 387 -24.36 -21.74 -8.32
C LYS A 387 -25.00 -22.62 -9.40
N ARG A 388 -25.21 -23.91 -9.13
CA ARG A 388 -25.94 -24.81 -10.06
C ARG A 388 -27.38 -24.38 -10.28
N ALA A 389 -28.09 -23.95 -9.23
CA ALA A 389 -29.46 -23.46 -9.35
C ALA A 389 -29.52 -22.18 -10.19
N ALA A 390 -28.56 -21.26 -9.97
CA ALA A 390 -28.42 -20.03 -10.74
C ALA A 390 -28.04 -20.32 -12.20
N GLU A 391 -27.15 -21.27 -12.47
CA GLU A 391 -26.79 -21.71 -13.83
C GLU A 391 -27.99 -22.30 -14.58
N VAL A 392 -28.80 -23.15 -13.92
CA VAL A 392 -30.01 -23.72 -14.54
C VAL A 392 -31.07 -22.63 -14.79
N ALA A 393 -31.24 -21.69 -13.86
CA ALA A 393 -32.14 -20.56 -14.04
C ALA A 393 -31.68 -19.62 -15.16
N ALA A 394 -30.38 -19.32 -15.22
CA ALA A 394 -29.75 -18.54 -16.27
C ALA A 394 -29.85 -19.24 -17.62
N PHE A 395 -29.64 -20.56 -17.68
CA PHE A 395 -29.79 -21.35 -18.90
C PHE A 395 -31.23 -21.32 -19.42
N LYS A 396 -32.23 -21.46 -18.54
CA LYS A 396 -33.66 -21.34 -18.93
C LYS A 396 -34.00 -19.93 -19.42
N ALA A 397 -33.51 -18.90 -18.73
CA ALA A 397 -33.73 -17.51 -19.13
C ALA A 397 -33.06 -17.18 -20.47
N GLN A 398 -31.81 -17.64 -20.66
CA GLN A 398 -31.04 -17.49 -21.89
C GLN A 398 -31.70 -18.25 -23.04
N THR A 399 -32.17 -19.49 -22.82
CA THR A 399 -32.88 -20.27 -23.83
C THR A 399 -34.17 -19.56 -24.26
N LYS A 400 -34.93 -19.00 -23.31
CA LYS A 400 -36.14 -18.23 -23.62
C LYS A 400 -35.82 -16.96 -24.41
N SER A 401 -34.78 -16.22 -24.01
CA SER A 401 -34.33 -15.01 -24.70
C SER A 401 -33.82 -15.30 -26.12
N GLN A 402 -33.00 -16.33 -26.29
CA GLN A 402 -32.52 -16.79 -27.59
C GLN A 402 -33.66 -17.27 -28.48
N GLY A 403 -34.64 -18.00 -27.93
CA GLY A 403 -35.82 -18.43 -28.68
C GLY A 403 -36.67 -17.25 -29.18
N ILE A 404 -36.89 -16.24 -28.33
CA ILE A 404 -37.58 -15.01 -28.72
C ILE A 404 -36.78 -14.24 -29.77
N LEU A 405 -35.47 -14.07 -29.57
CA LEU A 405 -34.59 -13.37 -30.51
C LEU A 405 -34.59 -14.07 -31.87
N LEU A 406 -34.48 -15.40 -31.90
CA LEU A 406 -34.49 -16.19 -33.14
C LEU A 406 -35.83 -16.05 -33.86
N PHE A 407 -36.95 -16.10 -33.12
CA PHE A 407 -38.28 -15.92 -33.70
C PHE A 407 -38.45 -14.52 -34.31
N VAL A 408 -38.08 -13.47 -33.58
CA VAL A 408 -38.17 -12.08 -34.05
C VAL A 408 -37.25 -11.84 -35.24
N ALA A 409 -36.00 -12.31 -35.18
CA ALA A 409 -35.05 -12.18 -36.29
C ALA A 409 -35.54 -12.92 -37.54
N THR A 410 -36.09 -14.13 -37.39
CA THR A 410 -36.65 -14.90 -38.50
C THR A 410 -37.86 -14.18 -39.11
N ALA A 411 -38.77 -13.66 -38.29
CA ALA A 411 -39.93 -12.90 -38.76
C ALA A 411 -39.51 -11.63 -39.54
N LEU A 412 -38.51 -10.89 -39.03
CA LEU A 412 -37.97 -9.71 -39.72
C LEU A 412 -37.31 -10.08 -41.05
N LEU A 413 -36.54 -11.17 -41.10
CA LEU A 413 -35.91 -11.65 -42.34
C LEU A 413 -36.95 -12.05 -43.39
N LEU A 414 -38.06 -12.69 -42.97
CA LEU A 414 -39.16 -13.04 -43.87
C LEU A 414 -39.87 -11.80 -44.43
N VAL A 415 -40.09 -10.78 -43.61
CA VAL A 415 -40.70 -9.51 -44.06
C VAL A 415 -39.77 -8.77 -45.04
N VAL A 416 -38.48 -8.67 -44.72
CA VAL A 416 -37.50 -8.04 -45.61
C VAL A 416 -37.40 -8.81 -46.93
N GLY A 417 -37.34 -10.14 -46.88
CA GLY A 417 -37.29 -11.00 -48.07
C GLY A 417 -38.54 -10.92 -48.95
N ALA A 418 -39.71 -10.61 -48.38
CA ALA A 418 -40.96 -10.47 -49.13
C ALA A 418 -41.06 -9.14 -49.90
N VAL A 419 -40.36 -8.08 -49.44
CA VAL A 419 -40.50 -6.71 -49.98
C VAL A 419 -39.24 -6.23 -50.72
N ALA A 420 -38.07 -6.79 -50.41
CA ALA A 420 -36.80 -6.28 -50.92
C ALA A 420 -36.42 -6.81 -52.33
N PRO A 421 -35.80 -5.98 -53.19
CA PRO A 421 -35.23 -6.41 -54.47
C PRO A 421 -34.11 -7.46 -54.32
N ALA A 422 -33.92 -8.32 -55.33
CA ALA A 422 -32.87 -9.36 -55.31
C ALA A 422 -31.44 -8.80 -55.13
N SER A 423 -31.16 -7.61 -55.69
CA SER A 423 -29.87 -6.92 -55.49
C SER A 423 -29.65 -6.49 -54.04
N PHE A 424 -30.71 -6.06 -53.35
CA PHE A 424 -30.65 -5.73 -51.93
C PHE A 424 -30.36 -6.97 -51.10
N MET A 425 -31.00 -8.10 -51.40
CA MET A 425 -30.79 -9.37 -50.68
C MET A 425 -29.32 -9.83 -50.74
N SER A 426 -28.65 -9.68 -51.88
CA SER A 426 -27.21 -10.00 -52.00
C SER A 426 -26.35 -9.11 -51.09
N HIS A 427 -26.54 -7.79 -51.12
CA HIS A 427 -25.81 -6.87 -50.24
C HIS A 427 -26.14 -7.10 -48.75
N PHE A 428 -27.39 -7.42 -48.43
CA PHE A 428 -27.85 -7.67 -47.08
C PHE A 428 -27.25 -8.96 -46.49
N VAL A 429 -27.16 -10.05 -47.28
CA VAL A 429 -26.49 -11.28 -46.85
C VAL A 429 -25.01 -11.01 -46.57
N VAL A 430 -24.33 -10.28 -47.46
CA VAL A 430 -22.93 -9.88 -47.26
C VAL A 430 -22.78 -9.04 -46.00
N PHE A 431 -23.68 -8.09 -45.74
CA PHE A 431 -23.69 -7.27 -44.55
C PHE A 431 -23.84 -8.10 -43.26
N VAL A 432 -24.79 -9.04 -43.21
CA VAL A 432 -25.01 -9.90 -42.04
C VAL A 432 -23.79 -10.79 -41.78
N LEU A 433 -23.22 -11.39 -42.82
CA LEU A 433 -21.99 -12.20 -42.68
C LEU A 433 -20.80 -11.34 -42.24
N ALA A 434 -20.66 -10.12 -42.75
CA ALA A 434 -19.63 -9.19 -42.33
C ALA A 434 -19.78 -8.78 -40.85
N CYS A 435 -21.00 -8.56 -40.36
CA CYS A 435 -21.26 -8.31 -38.93
C CYS A 435 -20.85 -9.51 -38.07
N PHE A 436 -21.17 -10.73 -38.50
CA PHE A 436 -20.79 -11.96 -37.78
C PHE A 436 -19.27 -12.14 -37.73
N VAL A 437 -18.59 -11.97 -38.87
CA VAL A 437 -17.12 -12.02 -38.94
C VAL A 437 -16.51 -10.92 -38.06
N GLY A 438 -17.03 -9.69 -38.13
CA GLY A 438 -16.58 -8.58 -37.30
C GLY A 438 -16.71 -8.86 -35.80
N PHE A 439 -17.85 -9.43 -35.37
CA PHE A 439 -18.05 -9.83 -33.98
C PHE A 439 -17.01 -10.85 -33.50
N GLN A 440 -16.79 -11.92 -34.28
CA GLN A 440 -15.80 -12.95 -33.93
C GLN A 440 -14.37 -12.43 -33.91
N VAL A 441 -14.00 -11.57 -34.85
CA VAL A 441 -12.63 -11.03 -34.92
C VAL A 441 -12.36 -10.07 -33.76
N ILE A 442 -13.31 -9.19 -33.43
CA ILE A 442 -13.15 -8.20 -32.34
C ILE A 442 -13.13 -8.88 -30.97
N TRP A 443 -14.00 -9.88 -30.75
CA TRP A 443 -14.08 -10.56 -29.45
C TRP A 443 -12.81 -11.30 -29.05
N ASN A 444 -12.01 -11.71 -30.04
CA ASN A 444 -10.75 -12.44 -29.83
C ASN A 444 -9.52 -11.53 -29.70
N VAL A 445 -9.69 -10.20 -29.65
CA VAL A 445 -8.57 -9.26 -29.44
C VAL A 445 -8.24 -9.19 -27.94
N SER A 446 -6.95 -9.27 -27.60
CA SER A 446 -6.51 -9.16 -26.21
C SER A 446 -6.83 -7.77 -25.64
N HIS A 447 -7.19 -7.71 -24.34
CA HIS A 447 -7.52 -6.45 -23.67
C HIS A 447 -6.42 -5.36 -23.79
N SER A 448 -5.15 -5.78 -23.81
CA SER A 448 -4.00 -4.89 -24.01
C SER A 448 -3.98 -4.17 -25.37
N LEU A 449 -4.70 -4.66 -26.36
CA LEU A 449 -4.72 -4.15 -27.73
C LEU A 449 -6.00 -3.40 -28.09
N HIS A 450 -6.91 -3.16 -27.14
CA HIS A 450 -8.15 -2.42 -27.41
C HIS A 450 -7.88 -0.99 -27.93
N THR A 451 -6.90 -0.28 -27.37
CA THR A 451 -6.56 1.08 -27.84
C THR A 451 -5.96 1.08 -29.25
N PRO A 452 -4.99 0.21 -29.59
CA PRO A 452 -4.56 0.00 -30.97
C PRO A 452 -5.70 -0.41 -31.92
N LEU A 453 -6.61 -1.29 -31.47
CA LEU A 453 -7.78 -1.72 -32.26
C LEU A 453 -8.67 -0.54 -32.62
N MET A 454 -8.98 0.34 -31.67
CA MET A 454 -9.75 1.57 -31.92
C MET A 454 -9.07 2.48 -32.95
N ALA A 455 -7.74 2.61 -32.88
CA ALA A 455 -6.98 3.39 -33.87
C ALA A 455 -7.07 2.77 -35.27
N VAL A 456 -7.00 1.44 -35.39
CA VAL A 456 -7.18 0.74 -36.68
C VAL A 456 -8.59 0.90 -37.22
N THR A 457 -9.62 0.76 -36.38
CA THR A 457 -11.01 0.93 -36.83
C THR A 457 -11.28 2.34 -37.33
N ASN A 458 -10.63 3.35 -36.74
CA ASN A 458 -10.68 4.73 -37.21
C ASN A 458 -9.95 4.92 -38.55
N ALA A 459 -8.86 4.18 -38.80
CA ALA A 459 -8.18 4.19 -40.10
C ALA A 459 -9.06 3.55 -41.19
N VAL A 460 -9.67 2.39 -40.87
CA VAL A 460 -10.51 1.60 -41.79
C VAL A 460 -11.82 2.32 -42.11
N SER A 461 -12.39 3.08 -41.17
CA SER A 461 -13.61 3.88 -41.44
C SER A 461 -13.39 4.93 -42.53
N GLY A 462 -12.13 5.26 -42.86
CA GLY A 462 -11.75 6.04 -44.02
C GLY A 462 -12.16 5.44 -45.37
N ILE A 463 -12.68 4.21 -45.43
CA ILE A 463 -13.27 3.59 -46.63
C ILE A 463 -14.38 4.42 -47.29
N VAL A 464 -14.98 5.37 -46.56
CA VAL A 464 -15.89 6.40 -47.11
C VAL A 464 -15.29 7.15 -48.31
N ILE A 465 -13.96 7.16 -48.45
CA ILE A 465 -13.26 7.69 -49.64
C ILE A 465 -13.76 7.07 -50.94
N LEU A 466 -14.17 5.78 -50.95
CA LEU A 466 -14.68 5.12 -52.14
C LEU A 466 -15.96 5.79 -52.65
N GLY A 467 -16.85 6.19 -51.73
CA GLY A 467 -18.06 6.92 -52.07
C GLY A 467 -17.75 8.29 -52.69
N ALA A 468 -16.76 9.00 -52.15
CA ALA A 468 -16.32 10.28 -52.68
C ALA A 468 -15.67 10.15 -54.07
N LEU A 469 -14.82 9.13 -54.27
CA LEU A 469 -14.15 8.88 -55.56
C LEU A 469 -15.14 8.60 -56.71
N LEU A 470 -16.24 7.91 -56.43
CA LEU A 470 -17.31 7.68 -57.42
C LEU A 470 -17.98 8.97 -57.89
N GLN A 471 -17.92 10.04 -57.11
CA GLN A 471 -18.60 11.32 -57.37
C GLN A 471 -17.69 12.38 -58.01
N VAL A 472 -16.38 12.13 -58.11
CA VAL A 472 -15.39 13.06 -58.68
C VAL A 472 -15.67 13.39 -60.15
N GLY A 473 -16.32 12.49 -60.89
CA GLY A 473 -16.70 12.69 -62.30
C GLY A 473 -18.00 13.46 -62.53
N SER A 474 -18.63 14.01 -61.49
CA SER A 474 -19.91 14.73 -61.61
C SER A 474 -19.77 16.05 -62.38
N SER A 475 -20.78 16.39 -63.18
CA SER A 475 -20.86 17.69 -63.88
C SER A 475 -21.34 18.83 -62.97
N HIS A 476 -21.82 18.52 -61.76
CA HIS A 476 -22.33 19.50 -60.82
C HIS A 476 -21.22 19.98 -59.88
N TRP A 477 -20.87 21.27 -59.95
CA TRP A 477 -19.75 21.87 -59.19
C TRP A 477 -19.83 21.61 -57.68
N LEU A 478 -21.03 21.68 -57.07
CA LEU A 478 -21.21 21.41 -55.64
C LEU A 478 -20.85 19.97 -55.27
N VAL A 479 -21.21 18.99 -56.12
CA VAL A 479 -20.92 17.57 -55.87
C VAL A 479 -19.42 17.33 -55.97
N VAL A 480 -18.76 17.93 -56.95
CA VAL A 480 -17.30 17.86 -57.11
C VAL A 480 -16.60 18.46 -55.89
N THR A 481 -17.02 19.63 -55.42
CA THR A 481 -16.43 20.29 -54.23
C THR A 481 -16.61 19.45 -52.97
N LEU A 482 -17.81 18.93 -52.72
CA LEU A 482 -18.07 18.07 -51.57
C LEU A 482 -17.26 16.76 -51.64
N SER A 483 -17.15 16.18 -52.83
CA SER A 483 -16.36 14.97 -53.05
C SER A 483 -14.87 15.21 -52.81
N ALA A 484 -14.32 16.33 -53.28
CA ALA A 484 -12.94 16.71 -53.02
C ALA A 484 -12.67 16.90 -51.52
N LEU A 485 -13.60 17.54 -50.80
CA LEU A 485 -13.50 17.70 -49.34
C LEU A 485 -13.60 16.35 -48.61
N SER A 486 -14.53 15.48 -49.02
CA SER A 486 -14.66 14.14 -48.46
C SER A 486 -13.42 13.28 -48.70
N VAL A 487 -12.79 13.37 -49.89
CA VAL A 487 -11.51 12.72 -50.17
C VAL A 487 -10.43 13.23 -49.21
N LEU A 488 -10.29 14.55 -49.06
CA LEU A 488 -9.31 15.16 -48.16
C LEU A 488 -9.46 14.65 -46.72
N VAL A 489 -10.67 14.72 -46.16
CA VAL A 489 -10.95 14.30 -44.78
C VAL A 489 -10.74 12.79 -44.60
N ALA A 490 -11.20 11.98 -45.57
CA ALA A 490 -11.00 10.54 -45.51
C ALA A 490 -9.52 10.16 -45.59
N THR A 491 -8.73 10.83 -46.43
CA THR A 491 -7.27 10.62 -46.49
C THR A 491 -6.60 10.95 -45.17
N ILE A 492 -6.99 12.05 -44.50
CA ILE A 492 -6.47 12.40 -43.17
C ILE A 492 -6.76 11.28 -42.16
N ASN A 493 -7.99 10.76 -42.14
CA ASN A 493 -8.36 9.65 -41.25
C ASN A 493 -7.56 8.36 -41.53
N ILE A 494 -7.40 7.99 -42.80
CA ILE A 494 -6.62 6.81 -43.21
C ILE A 494 -5.16 6.95 -42.75
N VAL A 495 -4.50 8.04 -43.14
CA VAL A 495 -3.07 8.25 -42.88
C VAL A 495 -2.81 8.41 -41.38
N GLY A 496 -3.60 9.25 -40.71
CA GLY A 496 -3.47 9.49 -39.27
C GLY A 496 -3.71 8.22 -38.45
N GLY A 497 -4.77 7.48 -38.76
CA GLY A 497 -5.11 6.23 -38.07
C GLY A 497 -3.99 5.19 -38.18
N PHE A 498 -3.51 4.89 -39.40
CA PHE A 498 -2.44 3.89 -39.58
C PHE A 498 -1.10 4.32 -38.95
N LEU A 499 -0.74 5.60 -39.00
CA LEU A 499 0.47 6.11 -38.34
C LEU A 499 0.42 5.94 -36.82
N VAL A 500 -0.71 6.31 -36.21
CA VAL A 500 -0.90 6.18 -34.75
C VAL A 500 -0.90 4.71 -34.34
N THR A 501 -1.63 3.86 -35.05
CA THR A 501 -1.61 2.41 -34.80
C THR A 501 -0.18 1.86 -34.84
N ARG A 502 0.60 2.19 -35.88
CA ARG A 502 1.98 1.70 -36.02
C ARG A 502 2.84 2.13 -34.84
N ARG A 503 2.73 3.39 -34.40
CA ARG A 503 3.45 3.91 -33.24
C ARG A 503 3.04 3.21 -31.94
N MET A 504 1.74 2.96 -31.76
CA MET A 504 1.22 2.25 -30.58
C MET A 504 1.73 0.82 -30.51
N LEU A 505 1.67 0.07 -31.61
CA LEU A 505 2.14 -1.31 -31.66
C LEU A 505 3.66 -1.41 -31.46
N ALA A 506 4.45 -0.45 -31.96
CA ALA A 506 5.90 -0.41 -31.74
C ALA A 506 6.29 -0.31 -30.25
N MET A 507 5.46 0.33 -29.42
CA MET A 507 5.70 0.39 -27.96
C MET A 507 5.52 -0.95 -27.24
N PHE A 508 4.89 -1.94 -27.88
CA PHE A 508 4.71 -3.29 -27.33
C PHE A 508 5.79 -4.27 -27.77
N GLN A 509 6.69 -3.90 -28.68
CA GLN A 509 7.84 -4.72 -29.03
C GLN A 509 8.87 -4.65 -27.89
N LYS A 510 9.15 -5.77 -27.24
CA LYS A 510 10.21 -5.87 -26.24
C LYS A 510 11.54 -5.49 -26.90
N SER A 511 12.24 -4.53 -26.31
CA SER A 511 13.63 -4.16 -26.63
C SER A 511 14.60 -5.27 -26.36
#